data_AF-A0A3M1SFM5-F1
#
_entry.id   AF-A0A3M1SFM5-F1
#
_cell.length_a   1.000
_cell.length_b   1.000
_cell.length_c   1.000
_cell.angle_alpha   90.00
_cell.angle_beta   90.00
_cell.angle_gamma   90.00
#
_symmetry.space_group_name_H-M   'P 1'
#
loop_
_entity.id
_entity.type
_entity.pdbx_description
1 polymer ?
#
loop_
_entity_poly.entity_id
_entity_poly.type
_entity_poly.pdbx_seq_one_letter_code
_entity_poly.pdbx_strand_id
1 'polypeptide(L)'
;AAISRDDRGGRRENVHTNFFSRLEMVVRPISEYYILELSAKATVRNREFFNRSHYQELPEIDIVGFHEAIDRWAIEFAEQYAAQN
;
A
#
# COMPACT_ATOMS: atom_id res chain seq x y z
N ALA A 1 -7.12 -4.51 3.89
CA ALA A 1 -6.10 -5.48 4.36
C ALA A 1 -4.79 -4.72 4.62
N ALA A 2 -3.98 -5.17 5.58
CA ALA A 2 -2.70 -4.52 5.91
C ALA A 2 -1.60 -5.58 5.97
N ILE A 3 -0.44 -5.29 5.35
CA ILE A 3 0.75 -6.13 5.39
C ILE A 3 1.88 -5.28 5.96
N SER A 4 2.54 -5.76 7.00
CA SER A 4 3.68 -5.08 7.63
C SER A 4 4.82 -6.04 7.92
N ARG A 5 6.06 -5.57 7.72
CA ARG A 5 7.29 -6.30 8.04
C ARG A 5 8.34 -5.33 8.59
N ASP A 6 9.01 -5.75 9.65
CA ASP A 6 10.14 -5.03 10.24
C ASP A 6 11.45 -5.54 9.63
N ASP A 7 12.28 -4.62 9.12
CA ASP A 7 13.59 -4.91 8.55
C ASP A 7 14.69 -4.44 9.52
N ARG A 8 15.71 -5.28 9.77
CA ARG A 8 16.85 -4.90 10.62
C ARG A 8 17.99 -4.34 9.78
N GLY A 9 18.42 -3.13 10.10
CA GLY A 9 19.64 -2.52 9.58
C GLY A 9 20.87 -2.92 10.37
N GLY A 10 21.82 -3.59 9.72
CA GLY A 10 23.18 -3.77 10.25
C GLY A 10 24.17 -2.84 9.57
N ARG A 11 24.67 -1.81 10.27
CA ARG A 11 25.95 -1.19 9.92
C ARG A 11 26.56 -0.53 11.17
N ARG A 12 27.62 -1.16 11.68
CA ARG A 12 28.43 -0.85 12.90
C ARG A 12 27.97 -1.58 14.15
N GLU A 13 28.94 -2.18 14.85
CA GLU A 13 28.85 -3.19 15.92
C GLU A 13 27.97 -2.86 17.14
N ASN A 14 27.23 -1.74 17.20
CA ASN A 14 26.43 -1.40 18.38
C ASN A 14 25.18 -0.53 18.13
N VAL A 15 24.72 -0.34 16.89
CA VAL A 15 23.47 0.41 16.62
C VAL A 15 22.51 -0.44 15.79
N HIS A 16 21.59 -1.12 16.46
CA HIS A 16 20.43 -1.73 15.80
C HIS A 16 19.52 -0.61 15.30
N THR A 17 19.45 -0.44 13.98
CA THR A 17 18.42 0.43 13.37
C THR A 17 17.27 -0.45 12.91
N ASN A 18 16.07 -0.26 13.49
CA ASN A 18 14.86 -0.92 13.03
C ASN A 18 14.23 -0.07 11.91
N PHE A 19 13.85 -0.73 10.82
CA PHE A 19 13.10 -0.14 9.72
C PHE A 19 11.74 -0.84 9.64
N PHE A 20 10.70 -0.10 9.26
CA PHE A 20 9.39 -0.68 9.00
C PHE A 20 9.03 -0.50 7.52
N SER A 21 8.42 -1.54 6.97
CA SER A 21 7.85 -1.58 5.63
C SER A 21 6.39 -2.03 5.74
N ARG A 22 5.46 -1.28 5.13
CA ARG A 22 4.01 -1.50 5.26
C ARG A 22 3.27 -1.13 3.98
N LEU A 23 2.32 -1.98 3.58
CA LEU A 23 1.30 -1.67 2.58
C LEU A 23 -0.08 -1.76 3.25
N GLU A 24 -0.85 -0.69 3.14
CA GLU A 24 -2.24 -0.60 3.58
C GLU A 24 -3.15 -0.33 2.39
N MET A 25 -4.20 -1.13 2.23
CA MET A 25 -5.24 -0.92 1.24
C MET A 25 -6.61 -1.06 1.89
N VAL A 26 -7.47 -0.06 1.71
CA VAL A 26 -8.77 0.06 2.37
C VAL A 26 -9.83 0.43 1.36
N VAL A 27 -10.84 -0.44 1.26
CA VAL A 27 -12.12 -0.08 0.62
C VAL A 27 -12.91 0.74 1.63
N ARG A 28 -13.21 1.99 1.30
CA ARG A 28 -13.95 2.89 2.19
C ARG A 28 -15.42 2.51 2.23
N PRO A 29 -16.10 2.74 3.38
CA PRO A 29 -17.54 2.58 3.47
C PRO A 29 -18.25 3.51 2.48
N ILE A 30 -19.49 3.14 2.11
CA ILE A 30 -20.35 3.96 1.26
C ILE A 30 -20.48 5.37 1.86
N SER A 31 -20.20 6.38 1.05
CA SER A 31 -20.39 7.79 1.39
C SER A 31 -21.74 8.29 0.89
N GLU A 32 -22.10 9.51 1.29
CA GLU A 32 -23.32 10.20 0.81
C GLU A 32 -23.34 10.42 -0.72
N TYR A 33 -22.17 10.32 -1.36
CA TYR A 33 -21.99 10.47 -2.80
C TYR A 33 -22.11 9.14 -3.58
N TYR A 34 -22.43 8.03 -2.92
CA TYR A 34 -22.59 6.71 -3.56
C TYR A 34 -21.39 6.32 -4.43
N ILE A 35 -20.18 6.62 -3.96
CA ILE A 35 -18.93 6.19 -4.58
C ILE A 35 -18.37 4.97 -3.86
N LEU A 36 -17.76 4.06 -4.62
CA LEU A 36 -16.81 3.10 -4.07
C LEU A 36 -15.42 3.71 -4.17
N GLU A 37 -14.69 3.73 -3.06
CA GLU A 37 -13.30 4.18 -3.03
C GLU A 37 -12.39 3.10 -2.46
N LEU A 38 -11.27 2.86 -3.14
CA LEU A 38 -10.14 2.10 -2.67
C LEU A 38 -8.97 3.07 -2.45
N SER A 39 -8.52 3.18 -1.20
CA SER A 39 -7.37 4.00 -0.81
C SER A 39 -6.20 3.11 -0.41
N ALA A 40 -4.99 3.47 -0.84
CA ALA A 40 -3.78 2.71 -0.59
C ALA A 40 -2.60 3.59 -0.17
N LYS A 41 -1.83 3.12 0.81
CA LYS A 41 -0.60 3.75 1.27
C LYS A 41 0.50 2.72 1.43
N ALA A 42 1.69 3.05 0.93
CA ALA A 42 2.87 2.19 1.02
C ALA A 42 4.06 2.93 1.60
N THR A 43 4.78 2.25 2.48
CA THR A 43 6.03 2.71 3.10
C THR A 43 7.05 1.59 3.02
N VAL A 44 8.27 1.88 2.57
CA VAL A 44 9.39 0.94 2.57
C VAL A 44 10.55 1.57 3.34
N ARG A 45 11.09 0.86 4.33
CA ARG A 45 12.18 1.31 5.19
C ARG A 45 11.99 2.72 5.78
N ASN A 46 10.84 2.96 6.40
CA ASN A 46 10.43 4.25 6.98
C ASN A 46 10.22 5.39 5.96
N ARG A 47 10.30 5.12 4.65
CA ARG A 47 10.06 6.11 3.59
C ARG A 47 8.76 5.83 2.86
N GLU A 48 7.88 6.83 2.82
CA GLU A 48 6.64 6.73 2.05
C GLU A 48 6.98 6.55 0.56
N PHE A 49 6.42 5.50 -0.04
CA PHE A 49 6.61 5.15 -1.43
C PHE A 49 5.46 5.64 -2.29
N PHE A 50 4.21 5.40 -1.88
CA PHE A 50 3.04 5.99 -2.53
C PHE A 50 1.87 6.19 -1.57
N ASN A 51 0.97 7.08 -1.99
CA ASN A 51 -0.35 7.29 -1.43
C ASN A 51 -1.33 7.53 -2.59
N ARG A 52 -2.25 6.60 -2.82
CA ARG A 52 -3.13 6.56 -4.01
C ARG A 52 -4.58 6.33 -3.60
N SER A 53 -5.50 6.83 -4.41
CA SER A 53 -6.92 6.49 -4.34
C SER A 53 -7.45 6.15 -5.72
N HIS A 54 -8.34 5.16 -5.78
CA HIS A 54 -9.12 4.80 -6.95
C HIS A 54 -10.59 4.82 -6.55
N TYR A 55 -11.42 5.57 -7.26
CA TYR A 55 -12.83 5.70 -6.94
C TYR A 55 -13.67 5.71 -8.19
N GLN A 56 -14.89 5.18 -8.07
CA GLN A 56 -15.91 5.18 -9.12
C GLN A 56 -17.29 5.34 -8.48
N GLU A 57 -18.24 5.91 -9.23
CA GLU A 57 -19.64 5.94 -8.83
C GLU A 57 -20.25 4.53 -8.89
N LEU A 58 -21.09 4.16 -7.92
CA LEU A 58 -21.68 2.82 -7.83
C LEU A 58 -22.45 2.37 -9.10
N PRO A 59 -23.18 3.25 -9.83
CA PRO A 59 -23.89 2.83 -11.04
C PRO A 59 -22.96 2.43 -12.20
N GLU A 60 -21.74 2.95 -12.23
CA GLU A 60 -20.78 2.78 -13.33
C GLU A 60 -19.59 1.89 -12.93
N ILE A 61 -19.73 1.18 -11.81
CA ILE A 61 -18.61 0.49 -11.19
C ILE A 61 -18.06 -0.65 -12.06
N ASP A 62 -16.78 -0.53 -12.40
CA ASP A 62 -16.01 -1.63 -12.96
C ASP A 62 -15.22 -2.33 -11.85
N ILE A 63 -15.78 -3.42 -11.32
CA ILE A 63 -15.15 -4.24 -10.28
C ILE A 63 -13.81 -4.81 -10.75
N VAL A 64 -13.65 -5.10 -12.05
CA VAL A 64 -12.40 -5.63 -12.60
C VAL A 64 -11.28 -4.61 -12.45
N GLY A 65 -11.53 -3.34 -12.78
CA GLY A 65 -10.58 -2.24 -12.55
C GLY A 65 -10.12 -2.10 -11.10
N PHE A 66 -10.99 -2.36 -10.11
CA PHE A 66 -10.58 -2.37 -8.70
C PHE A 66 -9.66 -3.54 -8.36
N HIS A 67 -9.93 -4.74 -8.89
CA HIS A 67 -9.03 -5.88 -8.74
C HIS A 67 -7.66 -5.61 -9.36
N GLU A 68 -7.63 -5.07 -10.59
CA GLU A 68 -6.39 -4.71 -11.27
C GLU A 68 -5.60 -3.64 -10.50
N ALA A 69 -6.29 -2.69 -9.85
CA ALA A 69 -5.64 -1.69 -9.00
C ALA A 69 -4.97 -2.36 -7.77
N ILE A 70 -5.67 -3.27 -7.10
CA ILE A 70 -5.15 -4.02 -5.94
C ILE A 70 -3.91 -4.82 -6.35
N ASP A 71 -4.01 -5.61 -7.43
CA ASP A 71 -2.93 -6.49 -7.88
C ASP A 71 -1.69 -5.69 -8.27
N ARG A 72 -1.89 -4.61 -9.03
CA ARG A 72 -0.81 -3.74 -9.48
C ARG A 72 -0.08 -3.08 -8.31
N TRP A 73 -0.83 -2.53 -7.35
CA TRP A 73 -0.22 -1.86 -6.18
C TRP A 73 0.49 -2.84 -5.25
N ALA A 74 -0.01 -4.07 -5.13
CA ALA A 74 0.65 -5.12 -4.36
C ALA A 74 1.99 -5.52 -5.00
N ILE A 75 2.03 -5.71 -6.33
CA ILE A 75 3.26 -6.04 -7.06
C ILE A 75 4.28 -4.91 -6.97
N GLU A 76 3.87 -3.67 -7.23
CA GLU A 76 4.75 -2.51 -7.21
C GLU A 76 5.38 -2.29 -5.81
N PHE A 77 4.61 -2.51 -4.74
CA PHE A 77 5.15 -2.51 -3.38
C PHE A 77 6.20 -3.61 -3.18
N ALA A 78 5.92 -4.83 -3.63
CA ALA A 78 6.85 -5.96 -3.49
C ALA A 78 8.17 -5.71 -4.25
N GLU A 79 8.09 -5.13 -5.45
CA GLU A 79 9.26 -4.75 -6.24
C GLU A 79 10.12 -3.70 -5.54
N GLN A 80 9.50 -2.63 -5.02
CA GLN A 80 10.24 -1.60 -4.28
C GLN A 80 10.84 -2.11 -2.98
N TYR A 81 10.10 -2.95 -2.27
CA TYR A 81 10.61 -3.59 -1.05
C TYR A 81 11.84 -4.45 -1.37
N ALA A 82 11.78 -5.26 -2.44
CA ALA A 82 12.90 -6.11 -2.86
C ALA A 82 14.11 -5.29 -3.32
N ALA A 83 13.90 -4.16 -4.01
CA ALA A 83 14.98 -3.30 -4.49
C ALA A 83 15.75 -2.56 -3.37
N GLN A 84 15.15 -2.40 -2.18
CA GLN A 84 15.75 -1.72 -1.04
C GLN A 84 16.33 -2.65 0.04
N ASN A 85 16.22 -3.97 -0.16
CA ASN A 85 16.74 -4.99 0.73
C ASN A 85 18.02 -5.65 0.21
#